data_AF-A0A9E0JAT9-F1
#
_entry.id   AF-A0A9E0JAT9-F1
#
_cell.length_a   1.000
_cell.length_b   1.000
_cell.length_c   1.000
_cell.angle_alpha   90.00
_cell.angle_beta   90.00
_cell.angle_gamma   90.00
#
_symmetry.space_group_name_H-M   'P 1'
#
loop_
_entity.id
_entity.type
_entity.pdbx_description
1 polymer ?
#
loop_
_entity_poly.entity_id
_entity_poly.type
_entity_poly.pdbx_seq_one_letter_code
_entity_poly.pdbx_strand_id
1 'polypeptide(L)'
;MSLLYYLLATLLYILALPVFVYLRFKPKYKASIPARFFLKDNASFTKEGIWFHACSLGEVRSLKPFIESLPNVDVNISVITQTGFREALQYQSADIRYLPFEIFLPFWITKQKTLVVLEAELWPMLFWVAKRRGMKTILLNARISDRSYRSYLRFTFIYRWIFSSIDVVFAQSSLDQQRLEKLGAKHVRVGGNIKTFQHYEVTNVYQKPADKRIVLLASTHEKEEELILSCIELLPNDQLIVVPRHPERFDKVDFLLRAYAKTQELSYERLSQNNQLSSSVILCDKMGELINLYAIADIVILGGSFVQGVGGHNPLEPAFFKTKLISGEYTFNQNVLFSLVENSVTCNAQTLKEVFKNTEALLPSAIAHSGDMKPLLKEIIG
;
A
#
# COMPACT_ATOMS: atom_id res chain seq x y z
N MET A 1 -28.43 4.76 21.73
CA MET A 1 -27.90 4.78 20.36
C MET A 1 -27.50 3.40 19.86
N SER A 2 -26.62 2.66 20.55
CA SER A 2 -26.12 1.35 20.07
C SER A 2 -27.22 0.30 19.81
N LEU A 3 -28.23 0.18 20.69
CA LEU A 3 -29.34 -0.76 20.46
C LEU A 3 -30.17 -0.38 19.23
N LEU A 4 -30.51 0.91 19.08
CA LEU A 4 -31.24 1.41 17.91
C LEU A 4 -30.46 1.17 16.61
N TYR A 5 -29.16 1.45 16.63
CA TYR A 5 -28.27 1.16 15.51
C TYR A 5 -28.25 -0.33 15.18
N TYR A 6 -28.12 -1.19 16.20
CA TYR A 6 -28.10 -2.63 16.03
C TYR A 6 -29.41 -3.14 15.40
N LEU A 7 -30.57 -2.71 15.91
CA LEU A 7 -31.87 -3.08 15.34
C LEU A 7 -32.02 -2.62 13.89
N LEU A 8 -31.57 -1.40 13.57
CA LEU A 8 -31.56 -0.88 12.20
C LEU A 8 -30.65 -1.71 11.30
N ALA A 9 -29.43 -2.02 11.75
CA ALA A 9 -28.48 -2.84 11.00
C ALA A 9 -29.03 -4.27 10.78
N THR A 10 -29.73 -4.85 11.75
CA THR A 10 -30.42 -6.14 11.62
C THR A 10 -31.54 -6.08 10.58
N LEU A 11 -32.38 -5.05 10.61
CA LEU A 11 -33.43 -4.87 9.62
C LEU A 11 -32.84 -4.73 8.21
N LEU A 12 -31.83 -3.87 8.04
CA LEU A 12 -31.16 -3.68 6.74
C LEU A 12 -30.48 -4.96 6.25
N TYR A 13 -29.89 -5.74 7.15
CA TYR A 13 -29.31 -7.05 6.82
C TYR A 13 -30.38 -8.01 6.30
N ILE A 14 -31.52 -8.14 6.98
CA ILE A 14 -32.61 -9.04 6.57
C ILE A 14 -33.11 -8.65 5.17
N LEU A 15 -33.31 -7.35 4.93
CA LEU A 15 -33.74 -6.84 3.62
C LEU A 15 -32.70 -7.10 2.52
N ALA A 16 -31.40 -7.05 2.86
CA ALA A 16 -30.30 -7.28 1.92
C ALA A 16 -29.93 -8.76 1.72
N LEU A 17 -30.55 -9.71 2.46
CA LEU A 17 -30.25 -11.14 2.37
C LEU A 17 -30.28 -11.69 0.93
N PRO A 18 -31.29 -11.41 0.08
CA PRO A 18 -31.31 -11.92 -1.29
C PRO A 18 -30.09 -11.47 -2.10
N VAL A 19 -29.63 -10.23 -1.87
CA VAL A 19 -28.45 -9.67 -2.53
C VAL A 19 -27.19 -10.40 -2.06
N PHE A 20 -27.02 -10.66 -0.76
CA PHE A 20 -25.87 -11.41 -0.26
C PHE A 20 -25.86 -12.86 -0.73
N VAL A 21 -27.03 -13.51 -0.80
CA VAL A 21 -27.18 -14.85 -1.37
C VAL A 21 -26.78 -14.85 -2.85
N TYR A 22 -27.14 -13.83 -3.63
CA TYR A 22 -26.69 -13.71 -5.02
C TYR A 22 -25.18 -13.46 -5.12
N LEU A 23 -24.65 -12.50 -4.33
CA LEU A 23 -23.25 -12.08 -4.41
C LEU A 23 -22.26 -13.19 -4.04
N ARG A 24 -22.64 -14.14 -3.18
CA ARG A 24 -21.76 -15.28 -2.81
C ARG A 24 -21.33 -16.15 -3.99
N PHE A 25 -22.09 -16.13 -5.09
CA PHE A 25 -21.77 -16.90 -6.30
C PHE A 25 -20.79 -16.16 -7.22
N LYS A 26 -20.52 -14.87 -6.99
CA LYS A 26 -19.54 -14.12 -7.76
C LYS A 26 -18.11 -14.49 -7.34
N PRO A 27 -17.18 -14.72 -8.29
CA PRO A 27 -15.81 -15.14 -7.97
C PRO A 27 -15.09 -14.24 -6.95
N LYS A 28 -15.28 -12.92 -7.06
CA LYS A 28 -14.70 -11.91 -6.17
C LYS A 28 -15.12 -12.07 -4.70
N TYR A 29 -16.30 -12.61 -4.45
CA TYR A 29 -16.96 -12.62 -3.14
C TYR A 29 -17.18 -14.03 -2.57
N LYS A 30 -16.67 -15.05 -3.26
CA LYS A 30 -16.96 -16.46 -3.02
C LYS A 30 -16.66 -16.91 -1.58
N ALA A 31 -15.62 -16.38 -0.93
CA ALA A 31 -15.36 -16.67 0.48
C ALA A 31 -15.79 -15.52 1.42
N SER A 32 -15.51 -14.27 1.05
CA SER A 32 -15.82 -13.10 1.89
C SER A 32 -17.30 -12.99 2.28
N ILE A 33 -18.24 -13.13 1.33
CA ILE A 33 -19.67 -12.97 1.66
C ILE A 33 -20.17 -14.10 2.58
N PRO A 34 -19.94 -15.40 2.30
CA PRO A 34 -20.28 -16.47 3.24
C PRO A 34 -19.70 -16.29 4.64
N ALA A 35 -18.43 -15.91 4.75
CA ALA A 35 -17.76 -15.75 6.04
C ALA A 35 -18.31 -14.56 6.83
N ARG A 36 -18.57 -13.42 6.17
CA ARG A 36 -18.97 -12.18 6.83
C ARG A 36 -20.45 -12.10 7.17
N PHE A 37 -21.29 -12.55 6.25
CA PHE A 37 -22.73 -12.39 6.35
C PHE A 37 -23.45 -13.67 6.79
N PHE A 38 -22.76 -14.81 6.86
CA PHE A 38 -23.35 -16.08 7.30
C PHE A 38 -22.47 -16.86 8.29
N LEU A 39 -21.35 -16.26 8.74
CA LEU A 39 -20.37 -16.87 9.64
C LEU A 39 -19.80 -18.22 9.16
N LYS A 40 -19.91 -18.53 7.86
CA LYS A 40 -19.42 -19.78 7.30
C LYS A 40 -17.90 -19.84 7.44
N ASP A 41 -17.40 -20.89 8.11
CA ASP A 41 -15.96 -21.15 8.33
C ASP A 41 -15.22 -19.96 8.97
N ASN A 42 -15.93 -19.16 9.78
CA ASN A 42 -15.41 -17.90 10.32
C ASN A 42 -15.64 -17.80 11.82
N ALA A 43 -15.05 -18.73 12.57
CA ALA A 43 -15.11 -18.73 14.04
C ALA A 43 -14.39 -17.52 14.64
N SER A 44 -14.75 -17.17 15.87
CA SER A 44 -14.11 -16.12 16.67
C SER A 44 -12.62 -16.34 16.85
N PHE A 45 -11.89 -15.25 17.11
CA PHE A 45 -10.51 -15.36 17.59
C PHE A 45 -10.48 -16.03 18.97
N THR A 46 -9.50 -16.92 19.18
CA THR A 46 -9.38 -17.69 20.43
C THR A 46 -8.37 -17.09 21.39
N LYS A 47 -7.33 -16.42 20.87
CA LYS A 47 -6.26 -15.83 21.67
C LYS A 47 -6.57 -14.38 22.04
N GLU A 48 -6.22 -13.97 23.26
CA GLU A 48 -6.34 -12.58 23.73
C GLU A 48 -5.11 -11.76 23.32
N GLY A 49 -5.09 -11.31 22.07
CA GLY A 49 -3.94 -10.67 21.43
C GLY A 49 -4.13 -9.20 21.09
N ILE A 50 -3.26 -8.69 20.21
CA ILE A 50 -3.47 -7.44 19.48
C ILE A 50 -4.25 -7.77 18.21
N TRP A 51 -5.42 -7.15 18.06
CA TRP A 51 -6.29 -7.35 16.92
C TRP A 51 -6.20 -6.17 15.94
N PHE A 52 -5.63 -6.40 14.76
CA PHE A 52 -5.67 -5.46 13.64
C PHE A 52 -6.87 -5.72 12.73
N HIS A 53 -7.63 -4.68 12.41
CA HIS A 53 -8.62 -4.70 11.34
C HIS A 53 -8.12 -3.90 10.14
N ALA A 54 -7.89 -4.60 9.02
CA ALA A 54 -7.41 -4.05 7.76
C ALA A 54 -8.31 -4.55 6.60
N CYS A 55 -9.12 -3.66 6.04
CA CYS A 55 -10.16 -3.99 5.07
C CYS A 55 -9.59 -4.50 3.73
N SER A 56 -8.51 -3.86 3.26
CA SER A 56 -7.97 -4.01 1.91
C SER A 56 -6.57 -4.61 1.86
N LEU A 57 -6.15 -5.06 0.66
CA LEU A 57 -4.79 -5.54 0.39
C LEU A 57 -3.71 -4.53 0.82
N GLY A 58 -3.89 -3.24 0.50
CA GLY A 58 -2.91 -2.20 0.82
C GLY A 58 -2.78 -1.94 2.32
N GLU A 59 -3.88 -2.00 3.06
CA GLU A 59 -3.86 -1.88 4.52
C GLU A 59 -3.14 -3.08 5.17
N VAL A 60 -3.43 -4.29 4.71
CA VAL A 60 -2.77 -5.51 5.21
C VAL A 60 -1.25 -5.47 4.96
N ARG A 61 -0.80 -4.97 3.80
CA ARG A 61 0.63 -4.74 3.53
C ARG A 61 1.27 -3.71 4.44
N SER A 62 0.50 -2.71 4.85
CA SER A 62 0.98 -1.66 5.74
C SER A 62 1.17 -2.15 7.18
N LEU A 63 0.63 -3.32 7.53
CA LEU A 63 0.80 -3.93 8.85
C LEU A 63 2.14 -4.64 9.02
N LYS A 64 2.85 -5.00 7.94
CA LYS A 64 4.10 -5.78 8.02
C LYS A 64 5.08 -5.25 9.08
N PRO A 65 5.44 -3.94 9.11
CA PRO A 65 6.39 -3.43 10.10
C PRO A 65 5.89 -3.55 11.56
N PHE A 66 4.57 -3.45 11.77
CA PHE A 66 3.97 -3.60 13.09
C PHE A 66 4.01 -5.05 13.56
N ILE A 67 3.66 -6.00 12.68
CA ILE A 67 3.62 -7.43 13.01
C ILE A 67 5.03 -7.95 13.31
N GLU A 68 6.02 -7.56 12.51
CA GLU A 68 7.43 -7.94 12.71
C GLU A 68 8.01 -7.36 14.02
N SER A 69 7.49 -6.23 14.49
CA SER A 69 7.85 -5.62 15.77
C SER A 69 7.16 -6.26 16.98
N LEU A 70 6.31 -7.29 16.78
CA LEU A 70 5.51 -7.95 17.82
C LEU A 70 5.77 -9.48 17.91
N PRO A 71 7.03 -9.96 17.94
CA PRO A 71 7.33 -11.39 17.78
C PRO A 71 6.80 -12.30 18.91
N ASN A 72 6.51 -11.74 20.09
CA ASN A 72 6.08 -12.47 21.28
C ASN A 72 4.65 -12.11 21.73
N VAL A 73 3.85 -11.53 20.83
CA VAL A 73 2.46 -11.17 21.11
C VAL A 73 1.55 -11.89 20.12
N ASP A 74 0.46 -12.48 20.62
CA ASP A 74 -0.54 -13.05 19.73
C ASP A 74 -1.15 -11.94 18.87
N VAL A 75 -1.10 -12.12 17.55
CA VAL A 75 -1.65 -11.18 16.58
C VAL A 75 -2.89 -11.79 15.94
N ASN A 76 -3.97 -11.02 15.92
CA ASN A 76 -5.20 -11.36 15.21
C ASN A 76 -5.40 -10.35 14.09
N ILE A 77 -5.75 -10.80 12.88
CA ILE A 77 -6.01 -9.93 11.72
C ILE A 77 -7.40 -10.22 11.17
N SER A 78 -8.26 -9.20 11.11
CA SER A 78 -9.53 -9.30 10.40
C SER A 78 -9.52 -8.45 9.13
N VAL A 79 -10.06 -9.03 8.06
CA VAL A 79 -10.12 -8.39 6.73
C VAL A 79 -11.52 -8.43 6.15
N ILE A 80 -11.75 -7.65 5.10
CA ILE A 80 -13.03 -7.67 4.37
C ILE A 80 -12.85 -8.31 2.99
N THR A 81 -11.76 -7.99 2.30
CA THR A 81 -11.52 -8.41 0.92
C THR A 81 -10.84 -9.77 0.83
N GLN A 82 -11.14 -10.54 -0.21
CA GLN A 82 -10.48 -11.81 -0.50
C GLN A 82 -8.97 -11.63 -0.74
N THR A 83 -8.59 -10.53 -1.40
CA THR A 83 -7.20 -10.17 -1.67
C THR A 83 -6.47 -9.79 -0.38
N GLY A 84 -7.11 -9.01 0.50
CA GLY A 84 -6.58 -8.74 1.84
C GLY A 84 -6.38 -10.01 2.66
N PHE A 85 -7.32 -10.96 2.59
CA PHE A 85 -7.18 -12.25 3.28
C PHE A 85 -5.98 -13.06 2.78
N ARG A 86 -5.80 -13.15 1.46
CA ARG A 86 -4.66 -13.87 0.88
C ARG A 86 -3.33 -13.24 1.23
N GLU A 87 -3.25 -11.93 1.29
CA GLU A 87 -2.06 -11.23 1.74
C GLU A 87 -1.80 -11.49 3.23
N ALA A 88 -2.84 -11.43 4.05
CA ALA A 88 -2.70 -11.65 5.49
C ALA A 88 -2.16 -13.05 5.81
N LEU A 89 -2.48 -14.07 5.00
CA LEU A 89 -1.96 -15.45 5.15
C LEU A 89 -0.43 -15.55 5.07
N GLN A 90 0.25 -14.52 4.57
CA GLN A 90 1.72 -14.49 4.57
C GLN A 90 2.29 -14.29 6.00
N TYR A 91 1.50 -13.76 6.93
CA TYR A 91 1.89 -13.57 8.32
C TYR A 91 1.58 -14.82 9.15
N GLN A 92 2.48 -15.81 9.11
CA GLN A 92 2.26 -17.14 9.71
C GLN A 92 1.99 -17.12 11.23
N SER A 93 2.45 -16.09 11.94
CA SER A 93 2.23 -15.90 13.38
C SER A 93 0.87 -15.30 13.74
N ALA A 94 0.10 -14.83 12.74
CA ALA A 94 -1.18 -14.18 12.96
C ALA A 94 -2.37 -15.10 12.70
N ASP A 95 -3.39 -15.03 13.55
CA ASP A 95 -4.68 -15.68 13.29
C ASP A 95 -5.54 -14.78 12.41
N ILE A 96 -6.08 -15.31 11.31
CA ILE A 96 -6.69 -14.49 10.25
C ILE A 96 -8.15 -14.86 10.05
N ARG A 97 -9.02 -13.85 10.03
CA ARG A 97 -10.48 -14.01 9.86
C ARG A 97 -11.04 -12.97 8.90
N TYR A 98 -12.23 -13.23 8.38
CA TYR A 98 -13.02 -12.15 7.80
C TYR A 98 -13.77 -11.42 8.91
N LEU A 99 -13.81 -10.09 8.90
CA LEU A 99 -14.63 -9.34 9.86
C LEU A 99 -16.12 -9.57 9.57
N PRO A 100 -16.88 -10.20 10.48
CA PRO A 100 -18.31 -10.37 10.29
C PRO A 100 -19.06 -9.06 10.14
N PHE A 101 -20.23 -9.12 9.51
CA PHE A 101 -21.13 -7.99 9.50
C PHE A 101 -21.55 -7.63 10.93
N GLU A 102 -21.85 -6.36 11.18
CA GLU A 102 -21.96 -5.80 12.52
C GLU A 102 -22.98 -6.46 13.45
N ILE A 103 -24.01 -7.07 12.87
CA ILE A 103 -25.02 -7.80 13.63
C ILE A 103 -24.43 -9.03 14.34
N PHE A 104 -23.34 -9.58 13.82
CA PHE A 104 -22.69 -10.78 14.37
C PHE A 104 -21.65 -10.44 15.43
N LEU A 105 -21.15 -9.20 15.46
CA LEU A 105 -20.03 -8.80 16.33
C LEU A 105 -20.31 -8.95 17.84
N PRO A 106 -21.53 -8.70 18.37
CA PRO A 106 -21.79 -8.89 19.80
C PRO A 106 -21.53 -10.30 20.31
N PHE A 107 -21.66 -11.34 19.49
CA PHE A 107 -21.42 -12.73 19.88
C PHE A 107 -20.19 -13.36 19.21
N TRP A 108 -19.69 -12.76 18.13
CA TRP A 108 -18.47 -13.22 17.47
C TRP A 108 -17.20 -12.68 18.14
N ILE A 109 -17.18 -11.43 18.61
CA ILE A 109 -15.97 -10.87 19.21
C ILE A 109 -15.71 -11.53 20.57
N THR A 110 -14.48 -11.96 20.83
CA THR A 110 -13.99 -12.39 22.15
C THR A 110 -13.10 -11.29 22.74
N LYS A 111 -12.76 -11.35 24.04
CA LYS A 111 -11.88 -10.33 24.65
C LYS A 111 -10.50 -10.37 23.99
N GLN A 112 -9.91 -9.19 23.79
CA GLN A 112 -8.59 -8.96 23.20
C GLN A 112 -7.88 -7.91 24.07
N LYS A 113 -6.57 -7.72 23.89
CA LYS A 113 -5.83 -6.65 24.59
C LYS A 113 -6.15 -5.29 23.96
N THR A 114 -5.95 -5.20 22.65
CA THR A 114 -6.10 -3.97 21.87
C THR A 114 -6.79 -4.28 20.55
N LEU A 115 -7.77 -3.48 20.17
CA LEU A 115 -8.31 -3.40 18.81
C LEU A 115 -7.69 -2.20 18.10
N VAL A 116 -7.04 -2.44 16.97
CA VAL A 116 -6.45 -1.43 16.07
C VAL A 116 -7.18 -1.48 14.73
N VAL A 117 -7.92 -0.43 14.39
CA VAL A 117 -8.67 -0.33 13.14
C VAL A 117 -7.97 0.63 12.19
N LEU A 118 -7.79 0.25 10.93
CA LEU A 118 -7.08 1.06 9.95
C LEU A 118 -8.00 2.01 9.16
N GLU A 119 -7.44 3.17 8.83
CA GLU A 119 -8.02 4.20 7.96
C GLU A 119 -9.43 4.66 8.38
N ALA A 120 -10.44 4.44 7.53
CA ALA A 120 -11.79 5.01 7.68
C ALA A 120 -12.87 3.94 7.96
N GLU A 121 -12.48 2.77 8.47
CA GLU A 121 -13.38 1.65 8.80
C GLU A 121 -14.12 1.89 10.13
N LEU A 122 -14.87 3.00 10.21
CA LEU A 122 -15.62 3.45 11.39
C LEU A 122 -16.90 2.61 11.65
N TRP A 123 -16.76 1.29 11.84
CA TRP A 123 -17.85 0.37 12.15
C TRP A 123 -18.35 0.56 13.60
N PRO A 124 -19.55 1.11 13.84
CA PRO A 124 -19.98 1.48 15.19
C PRO A 124 -20.04 0.30 16.17
N MET A 125 -20.54 -0.86 15.74
CA MET A 125 -20.64 -2.04 16.60
C MET A 125 -19.27 -2.64 16.89
N LEU A 126 -18.31 -2.53 15.98
CA LEU A 126 -16.94 -3.01 16.20
C LEU A 126 -16.32 -2.31 17.41
N PHE A 127 -16.30 -0.97 17.39
CA PHE A 127 -15.74 -0.17 18.49
C PHE A 127 -16.55 -0.30 19.77
N TRP A 128 -17.89 -0.24 19.67
CA TRP A 128 -18.75 -0.32 20.85
C TRP A 128 -18.61 -1.65 21.58
N VAL A 129 -18.59 -2.77 20.84
CA VAL A 129 -18.42 -4.11 21.40
C VAL A 129 -17.02 -4.29 21.99
N ALA A 130 -15.97 -3.83 21.30
CA ALA A 130 -14.60 -3.90 21.79
C ALA A 130 -14.45 -3.17 23.15
N LYS A 131 -14.98 -1.94 23.24
CA LYS A 131 -14.94 -1.15 24.48
C LYS A 131 -15.76 -1.81 25.60
N ARG A 132 -16.93 -2.38 25.29
CA ARG A 132 -17.73 -3.14 26.27
C ARG A 132 -17.02 -4.38 26.80
N ARG A 133 -16.09 -4.96 26.04
CA ARG A 133 -15.24 -6.08 26.47
C ARG A 133 -13.95 -5.66 27.15
N GLY A 134 -13.75 -4.35 27.38
CA GLY A 134 -12.59 -3.81 28.07
C GLY A 134 -11.31 -3.78 27.23
N MET A 135 -11.43 -3.80 25.89
CA MET A 135 -10.28 -3.64 25.00
C MET A 135 -9.88 -2.17 24.94
N LYS A 136 -8.59 -1.91 24.77
CA LYS A 136 -8.12 -0.61 24.26
C LYS A 136 -8.47 -0.49 22.79
N THR A 137 -8.98 0.66 22.36
CA THR A 137 -9.43 0.88 20.97
C THR A 137 -8.64 2.00 20.31
N ILE A 138 -8.04 1.69 19.17
CA ILE A 138 -7.17 2.60 18.41
C ILE A 138 -7.65 2.70 16.97
N LEU A 139 -7.81 3.92 16.48
CA LEU A 139 -7.98 4.19 15.05
C LEU A 139 -6.63 4.63 14.47
N LEU A 140 -6.03 3.81 13.64
CA LEU A 140 -4.70 4.00 13.07
C LEU A 140 -4.78 4.51 11.63
N ASN A 141 -3.87 5.41 11.25
CA ASN A 141 -3.77 5.95 9.90
C ASN A 141 -5.06 6.67 9.44
N ALA A 142 -5.77 7.31 10.37
CA ALA A 142 -7.05 7.93 10.14
C ALA A 142 -6.93 9.13 9.19
N ARG A 143 -7.82 9.19 8.20
CA ARG A 143 -7.92 10.32 7.27
C ARG A 143 -9.34 10.59 6.86
N ILE A 144 -9.64 11.84 6.48
CA ILE A 144 -10.95 12.21 5.95
C ILE A 144 -10.75 13.03 4.68
N SER A 145 -11.17 12.47 3.55
CA SER A 145 -11.15 13.19 2.26
C SER A 145 -12.04 14.44 2.30
N ASP A 146 -11.73 15.43 1.46
CA ASP A 146 -12.52 16.66 1.35
C ASP A 146 -13.99 16.39 1.03
N ARG A 147 -14.23 15.39 0.16
CA ARG A 147 -15.57 14.96 -0.24
C ARG A 147 -16.35 14.36 0.95
N SER A 148 -15.73 13.47 1.71
CA SER A 148 -16.36 12.82 2.85
C SER A 148 -16.60 13.81 4.00
N TYR A 149 -15.67 14.75 4.21
CA TYR A 149 -15.70 15.67 5.34
C TYR A 149 -17.00 16.47 5.43
N ARG A 150 -17.49 17.00 4.29
CA ARG A 150 -18.76 17.74 4.23
C ARG A 150 -19.95 16.89 4.65
N SER A 151 -19.98 15.63 4.22
CA SER A 151 -21.04 14.69 4.61
C SER A 151 -20.94 14.34 6.10
N TYR A 152 -19.72 14.12 6.58
CA TYR A 152 -19.48 13.71 7.97
C TYR A 152 -19.94 14.80 8.95
N LEU A 153 -19.72 16.07 8.63
CA LEU A 153 -20.19 17.20 9.43
C LEU A 153 -21.73 17.23 9.58
N ARG A 154 -22.48 16.82 8.55
CA ARG A 154 -23.96 16.73 8.63
C ARG A 154 -24.44 15.70 9.64
N PHE A 155 -23.65 14.65 9.86
CA PHE A 155 -23.96 13.55 10.78
C PHE A 155 -23.02 13.53 12.00
N THR A 156 -22.54 14.70 12.42
CA THR A 156 -21.56 14.82 13.52
C THR A 156 -22.00 14.08 14.79
N PHE A 157 -23.31 14.04 15.10
CA PHE A 157 -23.81 13.31 16.26
C PHE A 157 -23.54 11.80 16.20
N ILE A 158 -23.59 11.19 15.01
CA ILE A 158 -23.28 9.77 14.79
C ILE A 158 -21.78 9.55 15.00
N TYR A 159 -20.94 10.38 14.37
CA TYR A 159 -19.48 10.28 14.51
C TYR A 159 -19.02 10.51 15.95
N ARG A 160 -19.58 11.49 16.67
CA ARG A 160 -19.34 11.69 18.11
C ARG A 160 -19.65 10.44 18.92
N TRP A 161 -20.75 9.75 18.60
CA TRP A 161 -21.10 8.49 19.26
C TRP A 161 -20.08 7.39 18.94
N ILE A 162 -19.65 7.23 17.68
CA ILE A 162 -18.61 6.26 17.30
C ILE A 162 -17.29 6.57 18.04
N PHE A 163 -16.81 7.81 17.95
CA PHE A 163 -15.57 8.26 18.57
C PHE A 163 -15.58 8.17 20.10
N SER A 164 -16.74 8.19 20.76
CA SER A 164 -16.82 7.92 22.20
C SER A 164 -16.33 6.51 22.58
N SER A 165 -16.34 5.59 21.60
CA SER A 165 -15.86 4.22 21.74
C SER A 165 -14.44 4.01 21.19
N ILE A 166 -13.70 5.09 20.91
CA ILE A 166 -12.32 5.06 20.44
C ILE A 166 -11.44 5.79 21.46
N ASP A 167 -10.39 5.13 21.96
CA ASP A 167 -9.57 5.70 23.04
C ASP A 167 -8.45 6.59 22.49
N VAL A 168 -7.83 6.20 21.36
CA VAL A 168 -6.77 6.97 20.69
C VAL A 168 -6.96 6.96 19.18
N VAL A 169 -6.69 8.11 18.54
CA VAL A 169 -6.73 8.24 17.07
C VAL A 169 -5.38 8.74 16.56
N PHE A 170 -4.78 8.03 15.62
CA PHE A 170 -3.59 8.46 14.90
C PHE A 170 -3.97 8.94 13.50
N ALA A 171 -3.96 10.26 13.32
CA ALA A 171 -4.25 10.93 12.05
C ALA A 171 -3.02 10.94 11.12
N GLN A 172 -3.25 10.90 9.81
CA GLN A 172 -2.19 10.97 8.81
C GLN A 172 -1.48 12.33 8.77
N SER A 173 -2.24 13.40 8.94
CA SER A 173 -1.76 14.78 8.84
C SER A 173 -2.37 15.67 9.92
N SER A 174 -1.81 16.87 10.09
CA SER A 174 -2.40 17.90 10.96
C SER A 174 -3.80 18.34 10.49
N LEU A 175 -4.04 18.33 9.17
CA LEU A 175 -5.36 18.62 8.62
C LEU A 175 -6.39 17.54 9.00
N ASP A 176 -6.00 16.26 8.90
CA ASP A 176 -6.86 15.14 9.30
C ASP A 176 -7.16 15.20 10.80
N GLN A 177 -6.17 15.53 11.64
CA GLN A 177 -6.35 15.72 13.07
C GLN A 177 -7.48 16.73 13.35
N GLN A 178 -7.39 17.93 12.78
CA GLN A 178 -8.40 18.98 12.99
C GLN A 178 -9.79 18.54 12.52
N ARG A 179 -9.87 17.78 11.42
CA ARG A 179 -11.14 17.24 10.90
C ARG A 179 -11.75 16.22 11.84
N LEU A 180 -10.94 15.28 12.34
CA LEU A 180 -11.35 14.24 13.26
C LEU A 180 -11.83 14.82 14.60
N GLU A 181 -11.11 15.79 15.15
CA GLU A 181 -11.48 16.50 16.39
C GLU A 181 -12.84 17.22 16.24
N LYS A 182 -13.07 17.89 15.10
CA LYS A 182 -14.37 18.52 14.80
C LYS A 182 -15.53 17.52 14.75
N LEU A 183 -15.27 16.27 14.36
CA LEU A 183 -16.25 15.18 14.36
C LEU A 183 -16.43 14.52 15.74
N GLY A 184 -15.65 14.92 16.75
CA GLY A 184 -15.77 14.44 18.12
C GLY A 184 -14.74 13.42 18.55
N ALA A 185 -13.72 13.14 17.73
CA ALA A 185 -12.57 12.35 18.16
C ALA A 185 -11.86 13.04 19.33
N LYS A 186 -11.45 12.26 20.32
CA LYS A 186 -10.61 12.71 21.44
C LYS A 186 -9.24 12.03 21.34
N HIS A 187 -8.24 12.64 21.98
CA HIS A 187 -6.86 12.11 22.00
C HIS A 187 -6.31 11.81 20.59
N VAL A 188 -6.51 12.76 19.67
CA VAL A 188 -6.02 12.64 18.30
C VAL A 188 -4.54 13.07 18.27
N ARG A 189 -3.69 12.25 17.66
CA ARG A 189 -2.26 12.52 17.46
C ARG A 189 -1.92 12.39 15.98
N VAL A 190 -0.99 13.20 15.49
CA VAL A 190 -0.47 13.02 14.12
C VAL A 190 0.58 11.90 14.14
N GLY A 191 0.29 10.82 13.42
CA GLY A 191 1.18 9.66 13.30
C GLY A 191 1.89 9.54 11.96
N GLY A 192 1.55 10.37 10.98
CA GLY A 192 2.00 10.20 9.59
C GLY A 192 1.25 9.08 8.86
N ASN A 193 1.63 8.83 7.61
CA ASN A 193 1.01 7.78 6.82
C ASN A 193 1.75 6.45 7.00
N ILE A 194 1.10 5.43 7.55
CA ILE A 194 1.78 4.15 7.87
C ILE A 194 2.34 3.42 6.64
N LYS A 195 1.87 3.76 5.43
CA LYS A 195 2.41 3.20 4.17
C LYS A 195 3.88 3.59 3.97
N THR A 196 4.33 4.68 4.61
CA THR A 196 5.71 5.15 4.60
C THR A 196 6.64 4.37 5.54
N PHE A 197 6.10 3.54 6.44
CA PHE A 197 6.90 2.80 7.43
C PHE A 197 7.50 1.51 6.87
N GLN A 198 7.22 1.19 5.62
CA GLN A 198 7.81 0.02 4.98
C GLN A 198 9.32 0.19 4.88
N HIS A 199 10.02 -0.84 5.34
CA HIS A 199 11.45 -0.99 5.12
C HIS A 199 11.66 -1.89 3.90
N TYR A 200 12.52 -1.44 2.99
CA TYR A 200 12.87 -2.20 1.79
C TYR A 200 14.29 -2.77 1.96
N GLU A 201 14.35 -4.08 2.19
CA GLU A 201 15.61 -4.79 2.42
C GLU A 201 16.25 -5.22 1.09
N VAL A 202 17.54 -4.94 0.94
CA VAL A 202 18.36 -5.44 -0.17
C VAL A 202 18.74 -6.88 0.13
N THR A 203 18.26 -7.81 -0.68
CA THR A 203 18.49 -9.25 -0.54
C THR A 203 19.66 -9.74 -1.40
N ASN A 204 19.99 -9.02 -2.46
CA ASN A 204 21.11 -9.30 -3.34
C ASN A 204 21.90 -8.01 -3.59
N VAL A 205 23.20 -8.01 -3.28
CA VAL A 205 24.03 -6.83 -3.39
C VAL A 205 24.68 -6.79 -4.77
N TYR A 206 24.20 -5.89 -5.61
CA TYR A 206 24.86 -5.54 -6.86
C TYR A 206 25.94 -4.48 -6.61
N GLN A 207 27.10 -4.65 -7.23
CA GLN A 207 28.16 -3.64 -7.18
C GLN A 207 27.87 -2.58 -8.23
N LYS A 208 27.64 -1.33 -7.79
CA LYS A 208 27.54 -0.19 -8.69
C LYS A 208 28.93 0.15 -9.23
N PRO A 209 29.17 0.16 -10.55
CA PRO A 209 30.44 0.62 -11.09
C PRO A 209 30.65 2.10 -10.76
N ALA A 210 31.81 2.46 -10.20
CA ALA A 210 32.07 3.81 -9.67
C ALA A 210 31.92 4.92 -10.74
N ASP A 211 32.27 4.62 -11.99
CA ASP A 211 32.25 5.57 -13.10
C ASP A 211 30.97 5.53 -13.93
N LYS A 212 29.95 4.76 -13.49
CA LYS A 212 28.69 4.61 -14.21
C LYS A 212 27.53 5.26 -13.47
N ARG A 213 26.70 5.97 -14.25
CA ARG A 213 25.40 6.46 -13.81
C ARG A 213 24.35 5.42 -14.19
N ILE A 214 23.64 4.89 -13.20
CA ILE A 214 22.64 3.83 -13.42
C ILE A 214 21.28 4.46 -13.72
N VAL A 215 20.75 4.17 -14.90
CA VAL A 215 19.40 4.55 -15.34
C VAL A 215 18.52 3.32 -15.31
N LEU A 216 17.56 3.29 -14.40
CA LEU A 216 16.67 2.15 -14.19
C LEU A 216 15.27 2.45 -14.74
N LEU A 217 14.84 1.69 -15.75
CA LEU A 217 13.46 1.63 -16.20
C LEU A 217 12.73 0.57 -15.38
N ALA A 218 11.98 1.02 -14.37
CA ALA A 218 11.40 0.16 -13.36
C ALA A 218 9.93 -0.18 -13.65
N SER A 219 9.59 -1.47 -13.58
CA SER A 219 8.23 -1.98 -13.68
C SER A 219 7.49 -1.56 -14.97
N THR A 220 8.17 -1.63 -16.11
CA THR A 220 7.62 -1.18 -17.40
C THR A 220 6.49 -2.07 -17.92
N HIS A 221 5.56 -1.44 -18.64
CA HIS A 221 4.43 -2.07 -19.34
C HIS A 221 4.57 -2.00 -20.85
N GLU A 222 3.72 -2.75 -21.55
CA GLU A 222 3.73 -2.80 -23.01
C GLU A 222 3.63 -1.40 -23.63
N LYS A 223 4.51 -1.14 -24.60
CA LYS A 223 4.72 0.15 -25.29
C LYS A 223 5.48 1.21 -24.49
N GLU A 224 5.65 1.05 -23.18
CA GLU A 224 6.45 2.02 -22.41
C GLU A 224 7.94 1.91 -22.72
N GLU A 225 8.47 0.71 -22.94
CA GLU A 225 9.90 0.57 -23.23
C GLU A 225 10.28 1.29 -24.54
N GLU A 226 9.53 1.06 -25.62
CA GLU A 226 9.75 1.73 -26.91
C GLU A 226 9.60 3.25 -26.78
N LEU A 227 8.55 3.71 -26.10
CA LEU A 227 8.29 5.14 -25.89
C LEU A 227 9.43 5.80 -25.12
N ILE A 228 9.80 5.25 -23.96
CA ILE A 228 10.84 5.83 -23.11
C ILE A 228 12.18 5.83 -23.85
N LEU A 229 12.57 4.70 -24.46
CA LEU A 229 13.84 4.57 -25.18
C LEU A 229 13.93 5.48 -26.41
N SER A 230 12.81 5.84 -27.03
CA SER A 230 12.77 6.84 -28.11
C SER A 230 12.96 8.29 -27.63
N CYS A 231 12.75 8.55 -26.33
CA CYS A 231 12.81 9.89 -25.75
C CYS A 231 14.12 10.18 -25.02
N ILE A 232 14.71 9.16 -24.38
CA ILE A 232 15.93 9.31 -23.59
C ILE A 232 17.18 9.21 -24.48
N GLU A 233 18.20 9.98 -24.13
CA GLU A 233 19.49 10.00 -24.82
C GLU A 233 20.56 9.66 -23.78
N LEU A 234 21.07 8.43 -23.82
CA LEU A 234 22.03 7.93 -22.85
C LEU A 234 23.38 8.65 -23.02
N LEU A 235 23.97 9.04 -21.90
CA LEU A 235 25.34 9.53 -21.86
C LEU A 235 26.35 8.38 -21.96
N PRO A 236 27.61 8.62 -22.36
CA PRO A 236 28.62 7.56 -22.48
C PRO A 236 28.88 6.78 -21.17
N ASN A 237 28.66 7.42 -20.02
CA ASN A 237 28.78 6.82 -18.70
C ASN A 237 27.46 6.24 -18.16
N ASP A 238 26.36 6.28 -18.93
CA ASP A 238 25.12 5.63 -18.51
C ASP A 238 25.20 4.11 -18.66
N GLN A 239 24.57 3.42 -17.72
CA GLN A 239 24.21 2.02 -17.82
C GLN A 239 22.69 1.90 -17.64
N LEU A 240 22.03 1.37 -18.65
CA LEU A 240 20.59 1.22 -18.72
C LEU A 240 20.19 -0.17 -18.21
N ILE A 241 19.35 -0.21 -17.17
CA ILE A 241 18.74 -1.44 -16.67
C ILE A 241 17.24 -1.36 -16.87
N VAL A 242 16.64 -2.39 -17.47
CA VAL A 242 15.19 -2.44 -17.73
C VAL A 242 14.57 -3.61 -16.98
N VAL A 243 13.54 -3.34 -16.18
CA VAL A 243 12.82 -4.32 -15.37
C VAL A 243 11.34 -4.35 -15.79
N PRO A 244 10.93 -5.29 -16.67
CA PRO A 244 9.53 -5.44 -17.04
C PRO A 244 8.67 -5.85 -15.85
N ARG A 245 7.44 -5.33 -15.76
CA ARG A 245 6.53 -5.64 -14.63
C ARG A 245 6.12 -7.12 -14.54
N HIS A 246 6.09 -7.79 -15.69
CA HIS A 246 5.40 -9.04 -15.95
C HIS A 246 6.37 -10.07 -16.58
N PRO A 247 6.63 -11.23 -15.93
CA PRO A 247 7.54 -12.26 -16.44
C PRO A 247 7.25 -12.75 -17.86
N GLU A 248 5.97 -12.84 -18.20
CA GLU A 248 5.50 -13.26 -19.52
C GLU A 248 5.97 -12.32 -20.65
N ARG A 249 6.49 -11.14 -20.31
CA ARG A 249 7.02 -10.16 -21.27
C ARG A 249 8.54 -10.21 -21.44
N PHE A 250 9.27 -10.99 -20.65
CA PHE A 250 10.74 -10.96 -20.65
C PHE A 250 11.33 -11.21 -22.04
N ASP A 251 10.85 -12.20 -22.78
CA ASP A 251 11.39 -12.50 -24.11
C ASP A 251 11.03 -11.42 -25.15
N LYS A 252 9.84 -10.80 -25.04
CA LYS A 252 9.45 -9.68 -25.90
C LYS A 252 10.35 -8.46 -25.68
N VAL A 253 10.68 -8.17 -24.42
CA VAL A 253 11.56 -7.06 -24.07
C VAL A 253 13.03 -7.38 -24.41
N ASP A 254 13.46 -8.64 -24.30
CA ASP A 254 14.80 -9.09 -24.75
C ASP A 254 15.02 -8.77 -26.23
N PHE A 255 14.05 -9.12 -27.10
CA PHE A 255 14.14 -8.82 -28.52
C PHE A 255 14.28 -7.32 -28.80
N LEU A 256 13.44 -6.51 -28.13
CA LEU A 256 13.45 -5.05 -28.24
C LEU A 256 14.80 -4.46 -27.82
N LEU A 257 15.33 -4.87 -26.67
CA LEU A 257 16.57 -4.32 -26.12
C LEU A 257 17.80 -4.75 -26.91
N ARG A 258 17.82 -5.97 -27.47
CA ARG A 258 18.87 -6.39 -28.42
C ARG A 258 18.89 -5.50 -29.66
N ALA A 259 17.73 -5.19 -30.22
CA ALA A 259 17.62 -4.32 -31.39
C ALA A 259 18.03 -2.87 -31.08
N TYR A 260 17.61 -2.36 -29.93
CA TYR A 260 18.02 -1.04 -29.44
C TYR A 260 19.53 -0.96 -29.23
N ALA A 261 20.11 -1.90 -28.47
CA ALA A 261 21.55 -1.94 -28.18
C ALA A 261 22.38 -2.05 -29.46
N LYS A 262 21.96 -2.87 -30.44
CA LYS A 262 22.62 -2.96 -31.74
C LYS A 262 22.58 -1.63 -32.51
N THR A 263 21.45 -0.93 -32.51
CA THR A 263 21.29 0.38 -33.17
C THR A 263 22.17 1.45 -32.53
N GLN A 264 22.36 1.39 -31.21
CA GLN A 264 23.17 2.33 -30.43
C GLN A 264 24.64 1.89 -30.30
N GLU A 265 25.05 0.77 -30.89
CA GLU A 265 26.39 0.17 -30.75
C GLU A 265 26.80 -0.08 -29.28
N LEU A 266 25.83 -0.49 -28.44
CA LEU A 266 26.02 -0.77 -27.03
C LEU A 266 26.07 -2.29 -26.75
N SER A 267 26.81 -2.68 -25.71
CA SER A 267 26.78 -4.05 -25.20
C SER A 267 25.45 -4.35 -24.50
N TYR A 268 25.00 -5.61 -24.61
CA TYR A 268 23.72 -6.07 -24.08
C TYR A 268 23.86 -7.42 -23.35
N GLU A 269 23.20 -7.56 -22.20
CA GLU A 269 23.04 -8.85 -21.51
C GLU A 269 21.68 -9.01 -20.82
N ARG A 270 21.33 -10.26 -20.51
CA ARG A 270 20.25 -10.62 -19.59
C ARG A 270 20.83 -10.90 -18.20
N LEU A 271 20.19 -10.38 -17.16
CA LEU A 271 20.59 -10.60 -15.78
C LEU A 271 20.51 -12.07 -15.35
N SER A 272 19.62 -12.86 -15.97
CA SER A 272 19.58 -14.31 -15.76
C SER A 272 20.82 -15.05 -16.25
N GLN A 273 21.52 -14.51 -17.24
CA GLN A 273 22.69 -15.11 -17.87
C GLN A 273 24.01 -14.63 -17.24
N ASN A 274 24.05 -13.37 -16.80
CA ASN A 274 25.21 -12.78 -16.15
C ASN A 274 24.76 -11.87 -14.99
N ASN A 275 25.18 -12.21 -13.76
CA ASN A 275 24.81 -11.46 -12.55
C ASN A 275 25.69 -10.22 -12.28
N GLN A 276 26.65 -9.90 -13.14
CA GLN A 276 27.69 -8.90 -12.83
C GLN A 276 27.39 -7.46 -13.29
N LEU A 277 26.24 -7.21 -13.95
CA LEU A 277 25.88 -5.89 -14.51
C LEU A 277 27.02 -5.27 -15.33
N SER A 278 27.55 -6.03 -16.28
CA SER A 278 28.76 -5.67 -17.05
C SER A 278 28.47 -4.95 -18.36
N SER A 279 27.25 -5.07 -18.89
CA SER A 279 26.86 -4.49 -20.17
C SER A 279 26.28 -3.07 -20.04
N SER A 280 26.32 -2.29 -21.11
CA SER A 280 25.70 -0.95 -21.14
C SER A 280 24.17 -1.00 -21.09
N VAL A 281 23.56 -2.04 -21.66
CA VAL A 281 22.11 -2.29 -21.60
C VAL A 281 21.86 -3.66 -20.97
N ILE A 282 21.02 -3.71 -19.93
CA ILE A 282 20.76 -4.93 -19.16
C ILE A 282 19.25 -5.14 -19.04
N LEU A 283 18.79 -6.33 -19.42
CA LEU A 283 17.44 -6.79 -19.11
C LEU A 283 17.44 -7.52 -17.76
N CYS A 284 16.68 -7.02 -16.79
CA CYS A 284 16.37 -7.77 -15.58
C CYS A 284 15.16 -8.69 -15.82
N ASP A 285 15.43 -9.93 -16.20
CA ASP A 285 14.46 -11.01 -16.41
C ASP A 285 14.34 -11.95 -15.20
N LYS A 286 14.46 -11.39 -14.00
CA LYS A 286 14.33 -12.06 -12.71
C LYS A 286 13.29 -11.37 -11.83
N MET A 287 12.50 -12.17 -11.12
CA MET A 287 11.54 -11.67 -10.14
C MET A 287 12.23 -11.38 -8.81
N GLY A 288 11.81 -10.29 -8.15
CA GLY A 288 12.30 -9.93 -6.81
C GLY A 288 13.57 -9.07 -6.78
N GLU A 289 14.17 -8.74 -7.94
CA GLU A 289 15.42 -7.96 -7.99
C GLU A 289 15.21 -6.45 -7.95
N LEU A 290 13.98 -5.95 -8.08
CA LEU A 290 13.73 -4.53 -8.27
C LEU A 290 14.21 -3.66 -7.09
N ILE A 291 14.04 -4.13 -5.85
CA ILE A 291 14.55 -3.45 -4.64
C ILE A 291 16.09 -3.39 -4.65
N ASN A 292 16.73 -4.48 -5.05
CA ASN A 292 18.19 -4.57 -5.14
C ASN A 292 18.75 -3.58 -6.18
N LEU A 293 18.02 -3.40 -7.29
CA LEU A 293 18.39 -2.48 -8.36
C LEU A 293 18.12 -1.01 -7.99
N TYR A 294 17.06 -0.71 -7.21
CA TYR A 294 16.86 0.65 -6.69
C TYR A 294 18.03 1.10 -5.80
N ALA A 295 18.62 0.19 -5.03
CA ALA A 295 19.72 0.52 -4.13
C ALA A 295 20.99 1.02 -4.84
N ILE A 296 21.16 0.72 -6.13
CA ILE A 296 22.30 1.18 -6.95
C ILE A 296 21.92 2.23 -8.00
N ALA A 297 20.62 2.50 -8.18
CA ALA A 297 20.13 3.38 -9.23
C ALA A 297 20.39 4.87 -8.91
N ASP A 298 20.82 5.63 -9.91
CA ASP A 298 20.89 7.09 -9.81
C ASP A 298 19.58 7.74 -10.24
N ILE A 299 19.05 7.25 -11.36
CA ILE A 299 17.83 7.74 -11.99
C ILE A 299 16.88 6.57 -12.15
N VAL A 300 15.63 6.77 -11.71
CA VAL A 300 14.56 5.80 -11.89
C VAL A 300 13.49 6.42 -12.76
N ILE A 301 13.22 5.79 -13.91
CA ILE A 301 12.02 6.04 -14.70
C ILE A 301 11.01 4.96 -14.32
N LEU A 302 10.06 5.31 -13.47
CA LEU A 302 9.04 4.41 -12.97
C LEU A 302 7.90 4.30 -13.98
N GLY A 303 7.76 3.11 -14.57
CA GLY A 303 6.71 2.78 -15.53
C GLY A 303 5.32 2.62 -14.92
N GLY A 304 4.41 2.12 -15.72
CA GLY A 304 2.99 1.99 -15.41
C GLY A 304 2.22 3.31 -15.48
N SER A 305 2.83 4.38 -15.98
CA SER A 305 2.27 5.73 -15.95
C SER A 305 2.54 6.55 -17.21
N PHE A 306 3.31 6.03 -18.18
CA PHE A 306 3.51 6.65 -19.49
C PHE A 306 2.44 6.24 -20.51
N VAL A 307 1.73 5.15 -20.25
CA VAL A 307 0.59 4.68 -21.04
C VAL A 307 -0.69 4.61 -20.18
N GLN A 308 -1.83 4.80 -20.83
CA GLN A 308 -3.14 4.70 -20.16
C GLN A 308 -3.46 3.26 -19.77
N GLY A 309 -4.21 3.09 -18.67
CA GLY A 309 -4.78 1.82 -18.26
C GLY A 309 -4.12 1.17 -17.04
N VAL A 310 -2.86 1.48 -16.73
CA VAL A 310 -2.14 0.88 -15.60
C VAL A 310 -2.33 1.67 -14.31
N GLY A 311 -2.10 2.99 -14.34
CA GLY A 311 -2.39 3.89 -13.21
C GLY A 311 -1.24 4.09 -12.21
N GLY A 312 -0.01 3.76 -12.59
CA GLY A 312 1.21 3.96 -11.81
C GLY A 312 1.60 2.77 -10.94
N HIS A 313 2.89 2.70 -10.61
CA HIS A 313 3.46 1.78 -9.61
C HIS A 313 3.86 2.51 -8.32
N ASN A 314 4.33 1.77 -7.33
CA ASN A 314 4.67 2.30 -6.01
C ASN A 314 5.90 3.23 -6.07
N PRO A 315 5.74 4.55 -5.83
CA PRO A 315 6.86 5.48 -5.83
C PRO A 315 7.66 5.48 -4.52
N LEU A 316 7.14 4.86 -3.44
CA LEU A 316 7.83 4.83 -2.14
C LEU A 316 9.10 3.98 -2.19
N GLU A 317 9.12 2.92 -3.00
CA GLU A 317 10.29 2.05 -3.18
C GLU A 317 11.50 2.84 -3.71
N PRO A 318 11.46 3.49 -4.89
CA PRO A 318 12.59 4.28 -5.38
C PRO A 318 12.89 5.52 -4.51
N ALA A 319 11.88 6.08 -3.82
CA ALA A 319 12.07 7.20 -2.91
C ALA A 319 12.81 6.81 -1.62
N PHE A 320 12.61 5.59 -1.12
CA PHE A 320 13.36 5.06 0.02
C PHE A 320 14.87 5.02 -0.26
N PHE A 321 15.25 4.65 -1.47
CA PHE A 321 16.65 4.63 -1.93
C PHE A 321 17.18 5.98 -2.42
N LYS A 322 16.39 7.06 -2.28
CA LYS A 322 16.79 8.44 -2.65
C LYS A 322 17.22 8.57 -4.11
N THR A 323 16.56 7.86 -5.00
CA THR A 323 16.82 7.95 -6.44
C THR A 323 16.24 9.23 -7.03
N LYS A 324 16.74 9.69 -8.18
CA LYS A 324 16.08 10.75 -8.97
C LYS A 324 14.90 10.13 -9.70
N LEU A 325 13.69 10.38 -9.19
CA LEU A 325 12.48 9.68 -9.62
C LEU A 325 11.72 10.46 -10.69
N ILE A 326 11.56 9.84 -11.86
CA ILE A 326 10.73 10.31 -12.97
C ILE A 326 9.58 9.31 -13.16
N SER A 327 8.36 9.80 -13.37
CA SER A 327 7.22 8.97 -13.72
C SER A 327 6.34 9.65 -14.77
N GLY A 328 5.51 8.87 -15.46
CA GLY A 328 4.49 9.37 -16.36
C GLY A 328 3.28 10.00 -15.65
N GLU A 329 2.43 10.71 -16.39
CA GLU A 329 1.26 11.44 -15.84
C GLU A 329 0.12 10.53 -15.36
N TYR A 330 0.05 9.27 -15.82
CA TYR A 330 -1.06 8.37 -15.51
C TYR A 330 -0.88 7.64 -14.17
N THR A 331 -0.91 8.36 -13.05
CA THR A 331 -0.67 7.83 -11.69
C THR A 331 -1.95 7.63 -10.85
N PHE A 332 -3.13 7.61 -11.48
CA PHE A 332 -4.43 7.65 -10.81
C PHE A 332 -4.69 6.55 -9.76
N ASN A 333 -4.05 5.37 -9.86
CA ASN A 333 -4.16 4.32 -8.85
C ASN A 333 -3.22 4.54 -7.65
N GLN A 334 -2.18 5.37 -7.82
CA GLN A 334 -1.11 5.61 -6.85
C GLN A 334 -0.99 7.06 -6.39
N ASN A 335 -1.93 7.95 -6.75
CA ASN A 335 -1.94 9.37 -6.37
C ASN A 335 -1.61 9.60 -4.88
N VAL A 336 -2.17 8.76 -3.99
CA VAL A 336 -1.91 8.86 -2.55
C VAL A 336 -0.44 8.59 -2.22
N LEU A 337 0.20 7.62 -2.86
CA LEU A 337 1.61 7.33 -2.62
C LEU A 337 2.52 8.39 -3.24
N PHE A 338 2.20 8.89 -4.43
CA PHE A 338 2.93 10.00 -5.04
C PHE A 338 2.86 11.27 -4.21
N SER A 339 1.73 11.56 -3.55
CA SER A 339 1.62 12.70 -2.62
C SER A 339 2.49 12.57 -1.37
N LEU A 340 3.05 11.38 -1.10
CA LEU A 340 3.97 11.12 0.00
C LEU A 340 5.44 11.13 -0.46
N VAL A 341 5.72 11.47 -1.72
CA VAL A 341 7.08 11.52 -2.25
C VAL A 341 7.42 12.94 -2.69
N GLU A 342 8.41 13.52 -2.03
CA GLU A 342 9.04 14.79 -2.41
C GLU A 342 10.02 14.59 -3.57
N ASN A 343 10.21 15.63 -4.36
CA ASN A 343 11.15 15.70 -5.50
C ASN A 343 10.95 14.62 -6.58
N SER A 344 9.76 14.01 -6.67
CA SER A 344 9.40 13.21 -7.85
C SER A 344 8.98 14.14 -8.99
N VAL A 345 9.38 13.80 -10.22
CA VAL A 345 8.99 14.52 -11.43
C VAL A 345 8.00 13.70 -12.23
N THR A 346 6.89 14.32 -12.58
CA THR A 346 5.87 13.74 -13.45
C THR A 346 5.93 14.41 -14.81
N CYS A 347 5.99 13.64 -15.89
CA CYS A 347 6.06 14.16 -17.26
C CYS A 347 5.35 13.27 -18.27
N ASN A 348 4.98 13.80 -19.43
CA ASN A 348 4.51 13.01 -20.57
C ASN A 348 5.65 12.68 -21.53
N ALA A 349 5.35 11.91 -22.59
CA ALA A 349 6.31 11.52 -23.61
C ALA A 349 7.00 12.73 -24.29
N GLN A 350 6.30 13.85 -24.46
CA GLN A 350 6.83 15.04 -25.15
C GLN A 350 7.88 15.77 -24.30
N THR A 351 7.70 15.76 -22.98
CA THR A 351 8.56 16.46 -22.01
C THR A 351 9.62 15.55 -21.39
N LEU A 352 9.47 14.23 -21.49
CA LEU A 352 10.41 13.25 -20.94
C LEU A 352 11.85 13.48 -21.42
N LYS A 353 12.05 13.81 -22.70
CA LYS A 353 13.38 14.09 -23.25
C LYS A 353 14.07 15.26 -22.52
N GLU A 354 13.35 16.34 -22.28
CA GLU A 354 13.87 17.52 -21.58
C GLU A 354 14.14 17.22 -20.11
N VAL A 355 13.20 16.55 -19.44
CA VAL A 355 13.36 16.13 -18.04
C VAL A 355 14.58 15.23 -17.89
N PHE A 356 14.77 14.27 -18.79
CA PHE A 356 15.89 13.34 -18.75
C PHE A 356 17.24 14.06 -18.94
N LYS A 357 17.32 15.01 -19.88
CA LYS A 357 18.53 15.84 -20.08
C LYS A 357 18.88 16.66 -18.84
N ASN A 358 17.87 17.12 -18.10
CA ASN A 358 18.05 17.93 -16.91
C ASN A 358 18.05 17.11 -15.60
N THR A 359 18.27 15.80 -15.66
CA THR A 359 18.32 14.92 -14.48
C THR A 359 19.36 15.34 -13.46
N GLU A 360 20.47 15.96 -13.86
CA GLU A 360 21.49 16.46 -12.94
C GLU A 360 20.94 17.50 -11.94
N ALA A 361 20.03 18.36 -12.40
CA ALA A 361 19.37 19.38 -11.59
C ALA A 361 18.28 18.82 -10.65
N LEU A 362 17.84 17.58 -10.86
CA LEU A 362 16.84 16.95 -10.00
C LEU A 362 17.44 16.61 -8.64
N LEU A 363 16.72 16.99 -7.59
CA LEU A 363 17.02 16.53 -6.24
C LEU A 363 16.64 15.05 -6.09
N PRO A 364 17.39 14.28 -5.28
CA PRO A 364 16.95 12.97 -4.83
C PRO A 364 15.52 12.98 -4.29
N SER A 365 14.73 11.99 -4.70
CA SER A 365 13.39 11.80 -4.13
C SER A 365 13.48 11.42 -2.65
N ALA A 366 12.46 11.79 -1.88
CA ALA A 366 12.40 11.49 -0.46
C ALA A 366 10.96 11.19 -0.05
N ILE A 367 10.81 10.34 0.97
CA ILE A 367 9.48 10.06 1.52
C ILE A 367 9.09 11.19 2.47
N ALA A 368 8.10 11.97 2.06
CA ALA A 368 7.50 13.04 2.83
C ALA A 368 6.76 12.45 4.04
N HIS A 369 6.74 13.19 5.15
CA HIS A 369 5.98 12.82 6.34
C HIS A 369 6.25 11.38 6.83
N SER A 370 7.52 10.96 6.84
CA SER A 370 7.92 9.71 7.51
C SER A 370 7.60 9.85 9.00
N GLY A 371 6.43 9.34 9.38
CA GLY A 371 6.03 9.26 10.78
C GLY A 371 6.96 8.32 11.55
N ASP A 372 6.93 8.43 12.88
CA ASP A 372 7.63 7.49 13.74
C ASP A 372 6.67 6.37 14.16
N MET A 373 7.04 5.12 13.87
CA MET A 373 6.28 3.95 14.27
C MET A 373 6.36 3.70 15.79
N LYS A 374 7.43 4.13 16.48
CA LYS A 374 7.66 3.80 17.89
C LYS A 374 6.55 4.29 18.84
N PRO A 375 6.07 5.55 18.77
CA PRO A 375 4.96 6.01 19.60
C PRO A 375 3.66 5.25 19.36
N LEU A 376 3.42 4.82 18.11
CA LEU A 376 2.24 4.05 17.74
C LEU A 376 2.32 2.64 18.34
N LEU A 377 3.46 1.97 18.20
CA LEU A 377 3.70 0.65 18.79
C LEU A 377 3.55 0.67 20.32
N LYS A 378 4.13 1.67 20.99
CA LYS A 378 3.96 1.82 22.44
C LYS A 378 2.49 1.88 22.85
N GLU A 379 1.70 2.68 22.13
CA GLU A 379 0.26 2.79 22.41
C GLU A 379 -0.50 1.49 22.12
N ILE A 380 -0.12 0.75 21.07
CA ILE A 380 -0.76 -0.52 20.69
C ILE A 380 -0.49 -1.62 21.73
N ILE A 381 0.74 -1.69 22.23
CA ILE A 381 1.18 -2.72 23.20
C ILE A 381 0.59 -2.45 24.60
N GLY A 382 0.44 -1.17 24.97
CA GLY A 382 -0.04 -0.75 26.29
C GLY A 382 1.07 -0.16 27.12
#